data_AF-A0A4Q3SMV8-F1
#
_entry.id   AF-A0A4Q3SMV8-F1
#
_cell.length_a   1.000
_cell.length_b   1.000
_cell.length_c   1.000
_cell.angle_alpha   90.00
_cell.angle_beta   90.00
_cell.angle_gamma   90.00
#
_symmetry.space_group_name_H-M   'P 1'
#
loop_
_entity.id
_entity.type
_entity.pdbx_description
1 polymer ?
#
loop_
_entity_poly.entity_id
_entity_poly.type
_entity_poly.pdbx_seq_one_letter_code
_entity_poly.pdbx_strand_id
1 'polypeptide(L)'
;MSQPALLIRPSTEADLPAIQAIYGRAVLEGTGTFETDVPGADEMARRRTEVLSRNLPWLVATRGDELLGYAYANYFRPRLAYRFCVEDSIYLTPSAQGQGVGRLLLAELMARCEAADPLALRRRGEVDG
;
A
#
# COMPACT_ATOMS: atom_id res chain seq x y z
N MET A 1 -28.19 14.21 -4.16
CA MET A 1 -27.42 13.69 -3.01
C MET A 1 -25.96 14.01 -3.28
N SER A 2 -25.24 14.64 -2.35
CA SER A 2 -23.83 15.00 -2.55
C SER A 2 -22.98 13.73 -2.49
N GLN A 3 -22.06 13.56 -3.44
CA GLN A 3 -21.12 12.44 -3.38
C GLN A 3 -20.17 12.64 -2.18
N PRO A 4 -19.89 11.60 -1.38
CA PRO A 4 -18.95 11.73 -0.28
C PRO A 4 -17.54 12.10 -0.79
N ALA A 5 -16.85 12.92 0.00
CA ALA A 5 -15.51 13.38 -0.32
C ALA A 5 -14.51 12.21 -0.36
N LEU A 6 -13.47 12.35 -1.18
CA LEU A 6 -12.36 11.40 -1.20
C LEU A 6 -11.56 11.53 0.10
N LEU A 7 -11.35 10.40 0.78
CA LEU A 7 -10.53 10.30 1.99
C LEU A 7 -9.42 9.28 1.79
N ILE A 8 -8.18 9.68 2.04
CA ILE A 8 -7.02 8.78 2.11
C ILE A 8 -6.64 8.59 3.58
N ARG A 9 -6.47 7.33 4.00
CA ARG A 9 -6.18 6.98 5.39
C ARG A 9 -5.34 5.69 5.47
N PRO A 10 -4.71 5.41 6.64
CA PRO A 10 -4.20 4.08 6.93
C PRO A 10 -5.26 3.00 6.69
N SER A 11 -4.83 1.88 6.12
CA SER A 11 -5.66 0.69 6.03
C SER A 11 -5.91 0.11 7.42
N THR A 12 -7.01 -0.59 7.57
CA THR A 12 -7.44 -1.36 8.74
C THR A 12 -7.72 -2.79 8.33
N GLU A 13 -7.93 -3.69 9.30
CA GLU A 13 -8.31 -5.08 8.99
C GLU A 13 -9.65 -5.18 8.25
N ALA A 14 -10.57 -4.26 8.53
CA ALA A 14 -11.87 -4.19 7.85
C ALA A 14 -11.75 -3.91 6.34
N ASP A 15 -10.63 -3.35 5.89
CA ASP A 15 -10.39 -3.06 4.48
C ASP A 15 -9.86 -4.28 3.69
N LEU A 16 -9.37 -5.33 4.38
CA LEU A 16 -8.70 -6.47 3.75
C LEU A 16 -9.54 -7.19 2.68
N PRO A 17 -10.85 -7.45 2.88
CA PRO A 17 -11.66 -8.07 1.84
C PRO A 17 -11.72 -7.25 0.56
N ALA A 18 -11.86 -5.93 0.67
CA ALA A 18 -11.89 -5.04 -0.48
C ALA A 18 -10.52 -4.89 -1.15
N ILE A 19 -9.45 -4.81 -0.36
CA ILE A 19 -8.06 -4.80 -0.86
C ILE A 19 -7.77 -6.09 -1.65
N GLN A 20 -8.15 -7.25 -1.12
CA GLN A 20 -7.95 -8.55 -1.76
C GLN A 20 -8.76 -8.65 -3.06
N ALA A 21 -10.00 -8.16 -3.11
CA ALA A 21 -10.78 -8.11 -4.33
C ALA A 21 -10.16 -7.20 -5.41
N ILE A 22 -9.64 -6.03 -5.04
CA ILE A 22 -8.95 -5.12 -5.97
C ILE A 22 -7.67 -5.77 -6.50
N TYR A 23 -6.87 -6.38 -5.63
CA TYR A 23 -5.64 -7.05 -6.05
C TYR A 23 -5.91 -8.27 -6.93
N GLY A 24 -6.92 -9.08 -6.56
CA GLY A 24 -7.33 -10.24 -7.34
C GLY A 24 -7.73 -9.87 -8.76
N ARG A 25 -8.44 -8.75 -8.94
CA ARG A 25 -8.70 -8.22 -10.28
C ARG A 25 -7.41 -7.85 -11.01
N ALA A 26 -6.48 -7.16 -10.34
CA ALA A 26 -5.21 -6.77 -10.95
C ALA A 26 -4.37 -7.98 -11.41
N VAL A 27 -4.43 -9.10 -10.68
CA VAL A 27 -3.81 -10.39 -11.07
C VAL A 27 -4.50 -11.00 -12.29
N LEU A 28 -5.83 -11.05 -12.30
CA LEU A 28 -6.59 -11.76 -13.33
C LEU A 28 -6.73 -11.00 -14.66
N GLU A 29 -6.80 -9.67 -14.59
CA GLU A 29 -7.20 -8.82 -15.71
C GLU A 29 -6.13 -7.77 -16.08
N GLY A 30 -5.12 -7.59 -15.23
CA GLY A 30 -4.15 -6.50 -15.34
C GLY A 30 -2.73 -6.94 -15.63
N THR A 31 -1.86 -5.95 -15.79
CA THR A 31 -0.39 -6.10 -15.94
C THR A 31 0.37 -5.41 -14.80
N GLY A 32 -0.34 -4.93 -13.78
CA GLY A 32 0.23 -4.19 -12.64
C GLY A 32 0.84 -5.08 -11.56
N THR A 33 0.93 -6.37 -11.80
CA THR A 33 1.55 -7.36 -10.92
C THR A 33 2.16 -8.47 -11.76
N PHE A 34 3.19 -9.14 -11.22
CA PHE A 34 3.77 -10.35 -11.79
C PHE A 34 3.18 -11.64 -11.20
N GLU A 35 2.27 -11.54 -10.23
CA GLU A 35 1.59 -12.69 -9.66
C GLU A 35 0.56 -13.25 -10.65
N THR A 36 0.47 -14.58 -10.72
CA THR A 36 -0.46 -15.32 -11.60
C THR A 36 -1.65 -15.89 -10.83
N ASP A 37 -1.53 -16.04 -9.51
CA ASP A 37 -2.56 -16.60 -8.64
C ASP A 37 -3.01 -15.55 -7.64
N VAL A 38 -4.33 -15.44 -7.44
CA VAL A 38 -4.90 -14.46 -6.51
C VAL A 38 -4.58 -14.87 -5.07
N PRO A 39 -3.87 -14.05 -4.28
CA PRO A 39 -3.63 -14.36 -2.88
C PRO A 39 -4.93 -14.39 -2.08
N GLY A 40 -4.98 -15.29 -1.11
CA GLY A 40 -6.05 -15.35 -0.12
C GLY A 40 -6.02 -14.15 0.84
N ALA A 41 -7.11 -13.97 1.59
CA ALA A 41 -7.23 -12.89 2.56
C ALA A 41 -6.13 -12.93 3.64
N ASP A 42 -5.77 -14.13 4.11
CA ASP A 42 -4.72 -14.34 5.11
C ASP A 42 -3.33 -13.88 4.61
N GLU A 43 -3.03 -14.13 3.34
CA GLU A 43 -1.77 -13.68 2.73
C GLU A 43 -1.75 -12.16 2.57
N MET A 44 -2.86 -11.56 2.17
CA MET A 44 -2.97 -10.09 2.13
C MET A 44 -2.84 -9.46 3.51
N ALA A 45 -3.41 -10.09 4.55
CA ALA A 45 -3.26 -9.67 5.94
C ALA A 45 -1.81 -9.76 6.42
N ARG A 46 -1.13 -10.87 6.09
CA ARG A 46 0.29 -11.10 6.41
C ARG A 46 1.17 -10.02 5.77
N ARG A 47 0.99 -9.75 4.47
CA ARG A 47 1.72 -8.70 3.73
C ARG A 47 1.53 -7.32 4.35
N ARG A 48 0.28 -6.97 4.68
CA ARG A 48 -0.04 -5.71 5.36
C ARG A 48 0.68 -5.59 6.70
N THR A 49 0.62 -6.64 7.51
CA THR A 49 1.28 -6.67 8.82
C THR A 49 2.80 -6.53 8.69
N GLU A 50 3.41 -7.21 7.73
CA GLU A 50 4.85 -7.13 7.46
C GLU A 50 5.28 -5.71 7.08
N VAL A 51 4.56 -5.05 6.17
CA VAL A 51 4.83 -3.65 5.77
C VAL A 51 4.71 -2.70 6.97
N LEU A 52 3.62 -2.80 7.73
CA LEU A 52 3.39 -1.94 8.89
C LEU A 52 4.43 -2.16 9.99
N SER A 53 4.90 -3.40 10.20
CA SER A 53 5.95 -3.73 11.17
C SER A 53 7.30 -3.06 10.86
N ARG A 54 7.50 -2.67 9.60
CA ARG A 54 8.66 -1.92 9.10
C ARG A 54 8.47 -0.42 9.14
N ASN A 55 7.42 0.06 9.81
CA ASN A 55 7.02 1.47 9.84
C ASN A 55 6.78 2.07 8.45
N LEU A 56 6.43 1.22 7.46
CA LEU A 56 6.11 1.64 6.10
C LEU A 56 4.58 1.76 5.93
N PRO A 57 4.10 2.73 5.14
CA PRO A 57 2.68 3.00 4.99
C PRO A 57 1.95 1.93 4.14
N TRP A 58 0.73 1.61 4.55
CA TRP A 58 -0.29 0.95 3.74
C TRP A 58 -1.58 1.76 3.84
N LEU A 59 -2.00 2.33 2.72
CA LEU A 59 -3.06 3.34 2.63
C LEU A 59 -4.22 2.84 1.78
N VAL A 60 -5.41 3.34 2.09
CA VAL A 60 -6.61 3.15 1.27
C VAL A 60 -7.20 4.50 0.90
N ALA A 61 -7.80 4.57 -0.28
CA ALA A 61 -8.61 5.69 -0.74
C ALA A 61 -10.08 5.28 -0.72
N THR A 62 -10.92 6.11 -0.10
CA THR A 62 -12.35 5.82 0.12
C THR A 62 -13.23 7.01 -0.26
N ARG A 63 -14.48 6.74 -0.64
CA ARG A 63 -15.56 7.73 -0.74
C ARG A 63 -16.74 7.19 0.04
N GLY A 64 -16.92 7.67 1.28
CA GLY A 64 -17.85 7.02 2.22
C GLY A 64 -17.35 5.60 2.52
N ASP A 65 -18.23 4.62 2.40
CA ASP A 65 -17.90 3.20 2.65
C ASP A 65 -17.28 2.50 1.43
N GLU A 66 -17.21 3.16 0.27
CA GLU A 66 -16.62 2.59 -0.94
C GLU A 66 -15.10 2.73 -0.93
N LEU A 67 -14.38 1.61 -1.03
CA LEU A 67 -12.94 1.56 -1.22
C LEU A 67 -12.61 1.62 -2.71
N LEU A 68 -11.93 2.69 -3.12
CA LEU A 68 -11.61 3.02 -4.51
C LEU A 68 -10.24 2.50 -4.95
N GLY A 69 -9.35 2.24 -4.00
CA GLY A 69 -8.00 1.79 -4.27
C GLY A 69 -7.15 1.78 -3.01
N TYR A 70 -5.97 1.24 -3.13
CA TYR A 70 -5.00 1.19 -2.05
C TYR A 70 -3.58 1.35 -2.59
N ALA A 71 -2.68 1.77 -1.71
CA ALA A 71 -1.26 1.91 -2.01
C ALA A 71 -0.43 1.47 -0.82
N TYR A 72 0.74 0.89 -1.06
CA TYR A 72 1.69 0.60 0.00
C TYR A 72 3.12 0.76 -0.48
N ALA A 73 4.04 0.97 0.47
CA ALA A 73 5.47 0.97 0.22
C ALA A 73 6.10 -0.30 0.80
N ASN A 74 7.13 -0.81 0.14
CA ASN A 74 7.95 -1.91 0.66
C ASN A 74 9.43 -1.66 0.36
N TYR A 75 10.34 -2.40 1.01
CA TYR A 75 11.76 -2.32 0.67
C TYR A 75 12.02 -2.95 -0.70
N PHE A 76 12.72 -2.21 -1.56
CA PHE A 76 12.98 -2.64 -2.93
C PHE A 76 13.80 -3.94 -2.99
N ARG A 77 14.93 -4.01 -2.27
CA ARG A 77 15.82 -5.20 -2.24
C ARG A 77 16.55 -5.30 -0.89
N PRO A 78 16.91 -6.53 -0.45
CA PRO A 78 17.54 -6.74 0.86
C PRO A 78 19.02 -6.29 0.93
N ARG A 79 19.68 -6.05 -0.22
CA ARG A 79 21.06 -5.57 -0.25
C ARG A 79 21.17 -4.20 0.41
N LEU A 80 22.16 -4.02 1.30
CA LEU A 80 22.41 -2.79 2.05
C LEU A 80 22.55 -1.54 1.16
N ALA A 81 23.00 -1.68 -0.08
CA ALA A 81 23.07 -0.59 -1.05
C ALA A 81 21.70 0.07 -1.32
N TYR A 82 20.61 -0.68 -1.19
CA TYR A 82 19.23 -0.21 -1.41
C TYR A 82 18.51 0.18 -0.11
N ARG A 83 19.23 0.34 1.00
CA ARG A 83 18.62 0.67 2.30
C ARG A 83 17.83 2.00 2.31
N PHE A 84 18.03 2.82 1.30
CA PHE A 84 17.33 4.10 1.09
C PHE A 84 16.24 4.02 0.00
N CYS A 85 15.99 2.83 -0.55
CA CYS A 85 15.07 2.64 -1.67
C CYS A 85 13.85 1.85 -1.20
N VAL A 86 12.69 2.49 -1.29
CA VAL A 86 11.39 1.83 -1.22
C VAL A 86 10.80 1.72 -2.61
N GLU A 87 10.02 0.68 -2.84
CA GLU A 87 9.13 0.54 -4.00
C GLU A 87 7.70 0.85 -3.57
N ASP A 88 6.94 1.52 -4.43
CA ASP A 88 5.52 1.73 -4.26
C ASP A 88 4.71 0.72 -5.08
N SER A 89 3.49 0.44 -4.62
CA SER A 89 2.50 -0.36 -5.33
C SER A 89 1.14 0.28 -5.14
N ILE A 90 0.41 0.49 -6.24
CA ILE A 90 -0.89 1.18 -6.24
C ILE A 90 -1.87 0.41 -7.11
N TYR A 91 -3.04 0.10 -6.55
CA TYR A 91 -4.11 -0.60 -7.25
C TYR A 91 -5.43 0.14 -7.05
N LEU A 92 -6.18 0.33 -8.13
CA LEU A 92 -7.44 1.06 -8.15
C LEU A 92 -8.56 0.17 -8.65
N THR A 93 -9.79 0.44 -8.21
CA THR A 93 -10.98 -0.06 -8.89
C THR A 93 -11.06 0.55 -10.30
N PRO A 94 -11.69 -0.12 -11.28
CA PRO A 94 -11.93 0.45 -12.61
C PRO A 94 -12.71 1.77 -12.55
N SER A 95 -13.66 1.86 -11.62
CA SER A 95 -14.46 3.08 -11.39
C SER A 95 -13.65 4.25 -10.85
N ALA A 96 -12.43 4.04 -10.33
CA ALA A 96 -11.55 5.08 -9.80
C ALA A 96 -10.43 5.50 -10.77
N GLN A 97 -10.24 4.78 -11.88
CA GLN A 97 -9.23 5.10 -12.88
C GLN A 97 -9.57 6.40 -13.63
N GLY A 98 -8.54 7.16 -14.03
CA GLY A 98 -8.71 8.44 -14.72
C GLY A 98 -9.21 9.61 -13.85
N GLN A 99 -9.50 9.37 -12.56
CA GLN A 99 -10.04 10.41 -11.65
C GLN A 99 -8.99 11.04 -10.72
N GLY A 100 -7.70 10.79 -10.95
CA GLY A 100 -6.61 11.32 -10.12
C GLY A 100 -6.41 10.63 -8.76
N VAL A 101 -7.19 9.61 -8.42
CA VAL A 101 -7.11 8.87 -7.14
C VAL A 101 -5.72 8.26 -6.94
N GLY A 102 -5.15 7.60 -7.96
CA GLY A 102 -3.81 7.01 -7.88
C GLY A 102 -2.71 8.05 -7.64
N ARG A 103 -2.82 9.24 -8.23
CA ARG A 103 -1.87 10.35 -8.01
C ARG A 103 -1.92 10.84 -6.56
N LEU A 104 -3.12 10.95 -5.99
CA LEU A 104 -3.30 11.37 -4.61
C LEU A 104 -2.78 10.31 -3.63
N LEU A 105 -3.04 9.03 -3.92
CA LEU A 105 -2.47 7.91 -3.15
C LEU A 105 -0.94 7.93 -3.18
N LEU A 106 -0.31 8.10 -4.34
CA LEU A 106 1.15 8.18 -4.46
C LEU A 106 1.72 9.34 -3.66
N ALA A 107 1.11 10.53 -3.77
CA ALA A 107 1.57 11.72 -3.06
C ALA A 107 1.53 11.54 -1.54
N GLU A 108 0.42 11.00 -1.01
CA GLU A 108 0.29 10.70 0.41
C GLU A 108 1.25 9.59 0.86
N LEU A 109 1.47 8.56 0.04
CA LEU A 109 2.40 7.48 0.32
C LEU A 109 3.84 8.02 0.47
N MET A 110 4.28 8.86 -0.48
CA MET A 110 5.59 9.51 -0.45
C MET A 110 5.75 10.38 0.81
N ALA A 111 4.76 11.23 1.10
CA ALA A 111 4.79 12.10 2.28
C ALA A 111 4.93 11.29 3.59
N ARG A 112 4.25 10.14 3.70
CA ARG A 112 4.37 9.26 4.87
C ARG A 112 5.71 8.53 4.93
N CYS A 113 6.26 8.10 3.80
CA CYS A 113 7.59 7.51 3.75
C CYS A 113 8.66 8.52 4.20
N GLU A 114 8.56 9.77 3.76
CA GLU A 114 9.46 10.85 4.17
C GLU A 114 9.34 11.16 5.67
N ALA A 115 8.12 11.23 6.19
CA ALA A 115 7.86 11.48 7.60
C ALA A 115 8.26 10.33 8.54
N ALA A 116 8.19 9.08 8.06
CA ALA A 116 8.51 7.89 8.84
C ALA A 116 10.00 7.72 9.14
N ASP A 117 10.88 8.53 8.53
CA ASP A 117 12.34 8.39 8.51
C ASP A 117 12.77 6.91 8.45
N PRO A 118 12.89 6.31 7.25
CA PRO A 118 13.32 4.92 7.10
C PRO A 118 14.65 4.62 7.83
N LEU A 119 15.43 5.65 8.17
CA LEU A 119 16.70 5.59 8.91
C LEU A 119 16.55 5.42 10.42
N ALA A 120 15.44 5.88 11.02
CA ALA A 120 15.23 5.81 12.46
C ALA A 120 15.02 4.38 12.98
N LEU A 121 14.54 3.47 12.11
CA LEU A 121 14.20 2.10 12.50
C LEU A 121 15.42 1.19 12.71
N ARG A 122 16.56 1.46 12.06
CA ARG A 122 17.78 0.61 12.19
C ARG A 122 18.84 1.10 13.17
N ARG A 123 18.77 2.33 13.69
CA ARG A 123 19.64 2.74 14.82
C ARG A 123 19.40 1.94 16.11
N ARG A 124 18.35 1.11 16.18
CA ARG A 124 18.10 0.19 17.31
C ARG A 124 18.76 -1.18 17.17
N GLY A 125 19.41 -1.49 16.03
CA GLY A 125 19.97 -2.82 15.75
C GLY A 125 21.49 -2.89 15.57
N GLU A 126 22.21 -1.76 15.67
CA GLU A 126 23.67 -1.70 15.59
C GLU A 126 24.25 -1.16 16.90
N VAL A 127 24.09 -1.93 17.97
CA VAL A 127 24.94 -1.93 19.18
C VAL A 127 24.94 -3.36 19.68
N ASP A 128 25.77 -4.20 19.04
CA ASP A 128 26.45 -5.38 19.61
C ASP A 128 27.04 -6.20 18.45
N GLY A 129 28.36 -6.17 18.35
CA GLY A 129 29.16 -6.87 17.34
C GLY A 129 30.53 -6.24 17.15
#